data_AF-A0A1F4SUI4-F1
#
_entry.id   AF-A0A1F4SUI4-F1
#
_cell.length_a   1.000
_cell.length_b   1.000
_cell.length_c   1.000
_cell.angle_alpha   90.00
_cell.angle_beta   90.00
_cell.angle_gamma   90.00
#
_symmetry.space_group_name_H-M   'P 1'
#
loop_
_entity.id
_entity.type
_entity.pdbx_description
1 polymer ?
#
loop_
_entity_poly.entity_id
_entity_poly.type
_entity_poly.pdbx_seq_one_letter_code
_entity_poly.pdbx_strand_id
1 'polypeptide(L)'
;MKKRMILIVLLMFFCNLSFAEEIASTEGTRNIGLPELKDPWEAARRSALLPGWGQKYAGDVKKGDEIMMSALMEIAFTLYVKLEKVDNAPNEASKYQGQFLYDTFLYMLAVGYVANIIDAYCITNDINNGEYYVERNPWEAVFKSAGLPGFGQFFGKNYLDGILYVSLIPFFISKSSSENYHYYDGGKDVNLTASLTSYLGGAYYLTNLLSAYFGVSSKNEEARTREGQNKVAIYPEYDFFKNAFQLKMSYAL
;
A
#
# COMPACT_ATOMS: atom_id res chain seq x y z
N MET A 1 5.09 25.84 -17.03
CA MET A 1 4.36 24.61 -16.67
C MET A 1 4.76 24.02 -15.31
N LYS A 2 6.06 23.87 -14.97
CA LYS A 2 6.53 23.34 -13.67
C LYS A 2 5.87 23.96 -12.42
N LYS A 3 5.66 25.28 -12.41
CA LYS A 3 4.96 26.00 -11.31
C LYS A 3 3.49 25.61 -11.12
N ARG A 4 2.79 25.22 -12.20
CA ARG A 4 1.37 24.80 -12.13
C ARG A 4 1.23 23.37 -11.60
N MET A 5 2.20 22.51 -11.87
CA MET A 5 2.23 21.12 -11.37
C MET A 5 2.50 21.06 -9.86
N ILE A 6 3.47 21.86 -9.38
CA ILE A 6 3.72 22.04 -7.95
C ILE A 6 2.48 22.63 -7.27
N LEU A 7 1.79 23.57 -7.91
CA LEU A 7 0.56 24.15 -7.39
C LEU A 7 -0.58 23.13 -7.28
N ILE A 8 -0.73 22.21 -8.24
CA ILE A 8 -1.73 21.14 -8.20
C ILE A 8 -1.40 20.14 -7.07
N VAL A 9 -0.14 19.74 -6.93
CA VAL A 9 0.31 18.86 -5.84
C VAL A 9 0.10 19.53 -4.48
N LEU A 10 0.38 20.83 -4.35
CA LEU A 10 0.13 21.61 -3.13
C LEU A 10 -1.37 21.79 -2.87
N LEU A 11 -2.19 22.09 -3.88
CA LEU A 11 -3.65 22.19 -3.74
C LEU A 11 -4.26 20.86 -3.29
N MET A 12 -3.77 19.74 -3.83
CA MET A 12 -4.17 18.41 -3.39
C MET A 12 -3.74 18.11 -1.95
N PHE A 13 -2.55 18.56 -1.53
CA PHE A 13 -2.10 18.45 -0.14
C PHE A 13 -2.99 19.26 0.82
N PHE A 14 -3.38 20.48 0.44
CA PHE A 14 -4.26 21.33 1.25
C PHE A 14 -5.72 20.84 1.31
N CYS A 15 -6.26 20.28 0.23
CA CYS A 15 -7.60 19.66 0.25
C CYS A 15 -7.67 18.44 1.20
N ASN A 16 -6.56 17.74 1.42
CA ASN A 16 -6.50 16.59 2.32
C ASN A 16 -6.28 16.97 3.79
N LEU A 17 -5.61 18.09 4.09
CA LEU A 17 -5.44 18.55 5.48
C LEU A 17 -6.78 18.87 6.15
N SER A 18 -7.71 19.48 5.40
CA SER A 18 -9.05 19.80 5.90
C SER A 18 -9.93 18.56 6.14
N PHE A 19 -9.70 17.46 5.41
CA PHE A 19 -10.39 16.19 5.62
C PHE A 19 -9.79 15.35 6.76
N ALA A 20 -8.48 15.47 7.01
CA ALA A 20 -7.83 14.83 8.15
C ALA A 20 -8.32 15.41 9.49
N GLU A 21 -8.61 16.72 9.55
CA GLU A 21 -9.22 17.36 10.73
C GLU A 21 -10.66 16.89 10.98
N GLU A 22 -11.44 16.64 9.92
CA GLU A 22 -12.83 16.16 10.05
C GLU A 22 -12.88 14.72 10.60
N ILE A 23 -11.95 13.84 10.18
CA ILE A 23 -11.83 12.47 10.67
C ILE A 23 -11.33 12.43 12.12
N ALA A 24 -10.36 13.27 12.48
CA ALA A 24 -9.88 13.41 13.86
C ALA A 24 -10.99 13.87 14.83
N SER A 25 -11.96 14.66 14.34
CA SER A 25 -13.12 15.09 15.14
C SER A 25 -14.11 13.96 15.45
N THR A 26 -14.17 12.93 14.60
CA THR A 26 -15.03 11.75 14.80
C THR A 26 -14.36 10.61 15.60
N GLU A 27 -13.05 10.67 15.82
CA GLU A 27 -12.30 9.66 16.62
C GLU A 27 -12.47 9.83 18.15
N GLY A 28 -13.15 10.87 18.61
CA GLY A 28 -13.32 11.20 20.03
C GLY A 28 -14.20 10.24 20.86
N THR A 29 -14.75 9.17 20.28
CA THR A 29 -15.58 8.20 21.01
C THR A 29 -15.30 6.75 20.60
N ARG A 30 -14.05 6.29 20.75
CA ARG A 30 -13.76 4.85 20.75
C ARG A 30 -14.30 4.23 22.05
N ASN A 31 -15.52 3.73 22.00
CA ASN A 31 -16.03 2.78 22.97
C ASN A 31 -15.09 1.57 23.02
N ILE A 32 -14.65 1.20 24.22
CA ILE A 32 -13.82 0.04 24.56
C ILE A 32 -14.70 -1.23 24.48
N GLY A 33 -15.32 -1.44 23.31
CA GLY A 33 -16.18 -2.57 23.00
C GLY A 33 -15.68 -3.28 21.74
N LEU A 34 -16.11 -4.54 21.56
CA LEU A 34 -15.79 -5.37 20.40
C LEU A 34 -15.87 -4.54 19.10
N PRO A 35 -14.93 -4.72 18.14
CA PRO A 35 -14.96 -3.98 16.89
C PRO A 35 -16.32 -4.15 16.23
N GLU A 36 -17.01 -3.04 15.96
CA GLU A 36 -18.25 -3.05 15.20
C GLU A 36 -17.97 -3.75 13.86
N LEU A 37 -18.75 -4.77 13.54
CA LEU A 37 -18.56 -5.54 12.31
C LEU A 37 -18.86 -4.62 11.11
N LYS A 38 -17.90 -4.50 10.21
CA LYS A 38 -17.97 -3.62 9.04
C LYS A 38 -18.23 -4.42 7.77
N ASP A 39 -18.96 -3.85 6.80
CA ASP A 39 -19.24 -4.52 5.53
C ASP A 39 -18.00 -4.51 4.61
N PRO A 40 -17.41 -5.67 4.25
CA PRO A 40 -16.27 -5.73 3.35
C PRO A 40 -16.53 -5.13 1.96
N TRP A 41 -17.77 -5.24 1.44
CA TRP A 41 -18.10 -4.65 0.14
C TRP A 41 -18.19 -3.14 0.20
N GLU A 42 -18.62 -2.58 1.32
CA GLU A 42 -18.57 -1.13 1.54
C GLU A 42 -17.14 -0.61 1.61
N ALA A 43 -16.23 -1.35 2.26
CA ALA A 43 -14.81 -1.03 2.24
C ALA A 43 -14.25 -1.03 0.80
N ALA A 44 -14.57 -2.06 0.02
CA ALA A 44 -14.17 -2.16 -1.38
C ALA A 44 -14.70 -0.99 -2.23
N ARG A 45 -15.99 -0.63 -2.08
CA ARG A 45 -16.61 0.51 -2.77
C ARG A 45 -15.89 1.82 -2.44
N ARG A 46 -15.57 2.06 -1.17
CA ARG A 46 -14.82 3.25 -0.74
C ARG A 46 -13.44 3.30 -1.38
N SER A 47 -12.70 2.19 -1.38
CA SER A 47 -11.38 2.12 -2.02
C SER A 47 -11.43 2.19 -3.55
N ALA A 48 -12.55 1.83 -4.17
CA ALA A 48 -12.76 2.06 -5.60
C ALA A 48 -12.98 3.56 -5.91
N LEU A 49 -13.67 4.30 -5.03
CA LEU A 49 -13.84 5.74 -5.18
C LEU A 49 -12.56 6.52 -4.90
N LEU A 50 -11.87 6.16 -3.81
CA LEU A 50 -10.64 6.82 -3.37
C LEU A 50 -9.69 5.78 -2.76
N PRO A 51 -8.49 5.54 -3.35
CA PRO A 51 -7.53 4.59 -2.81
C PRO A 51 -7.22 4.85 -1.33
N GLY A 52 -7.17 3.76 -0.54
CA GLY A 52 -6.93 3.81 0.90
C GLY A 52 -8.16 4.09 1.77
N TRP A 53 -9.28 4.54 1.20
CA TRP A 53 -10.46 4.91 1.99
C TRP A 53 -11.15 3.70 2.63
N GLY A 54 -11.20 2.57 1.94
CA GLY A 54 -11.72 1.32 2.48
C GLY A 54 -10.91 0.79 3.66
N GLN A 55 -9.58 0.95 3.64
CA GLN A 55 -8.69 0.57 4.74
C GLN A 55 -8.92 1.46 5.97
N LYS A 56 -9.06 2.77 5.79
CA LYS A 56 -9.48 3.69 6.87
C LYS A 56 -10.83 3.29 7.44
N TYR A 57 -11.79 3.00 6.56
CA TYR A 57 -13.10 2.50 6.97
C TYR A 57 -12.95 1.21 7.78
N ALA A 58 -12.10 0.25 7.39
CA ALA A 58 -11.86 -0.98 8.15
C ALA A 58 -11.22 -0.74 9.54
N GLY A 59 -10.65 0.43 9.79
CA GLY A 59 -9.98 0.80 11.04
C GLY A 59 -8.46 0.79 10.96
N ASP A 60 -7.88 0.44 9.81
CA ASP A 60 -6.45 0.54 9.55
C ASP A 60 -6.12 1.89 8.87
N VAL A 61 -6.20 2.95 9.69
CA VAL A 61 -6.07 4.33 9.21
C VAL A 61 -4.70 4.59 8.61
N LYS A 62 -3.63 4.11 9.27
CA LYS A 62 -2.24 4.28 8.82
C LYS A 62 -2.04 3.68 7.43
N LYS A 63 -2.46 2.43 7.22
CA LYS A 63 -2.36 1.79 5.91
C LYS A 63 -3.19 2.53 4.85
N GLY A 64 -4.38 3.00 5.22
CA GLY A 64 -5.20 3.81 4.33
C GLY A 64 -4.52 5.11 3.89
N ASP A 65 -3.86 5.82 4.79
CA ASP A 65 -3.07 7.01 4.46
C ASP A 65 -1.89 6.70 3.54
N GLU A 66 -1.15 5.61 3.83
CA GLU A 66 -0.02 5.17 3.02
C GLU A 66 -0.45 4.84 1.58
N ILE A 67 -1.57 4.13 1.40
CA ILE A 67 -2.12 3.80 0.08
C ILE A 67 -2.55 5.06 -0.65
N MET A 68 -3.28 5.96 0.02
CA MET A 68 -3.77 7.19 -0.58
C MET A 68 -2.61 8.07 -1.07
N MET A 69 -1.58 8.24 -0.25
CA MET A 69 -0.37 8.99 -0.61
C MET A 69 0.41 8.33 -1.74
N SER A 70 0.54 7.00 -1.70
CA SER A 70 1.23 6.24 -2.75
C SER A 70 0.53 6.38 -4.10
N ALA A 71 -0.81 6.26 -4.14
CA ALA A 71 -1.59 6.41 -5.37
C ALA A 71 -1.45 7.82 -5.97
N LEU A 72 -1.48 8.86 -5.13
CA LEU A 72 -1.26 10.24 -5.60
C LEU A 72 0.14 10.45 -6.18
N MET A 73 1.16 9.92 -5.51
CA MET A 73 2.54 9.99 -6.00
C MET A 73 2.71 9.23 -7.32
N GLU A 74 2.09 8.06 -7.46
CA GLU A 74 2.17 7.26 -8.67
C GLU A 74 1.48 7.92 -9.86
N ILE A 75 0.30 8.54 -9.66
CA ILE A 75 -0.37 9.34 -10.69
C ILE A 75 0.52 10.52 -11.11
N ALA A 76 1.06 11.27 -10.14
CA ALA A 76 1.91 12.42 -10.42
C ALA A 76 3.18 12.01 -11.17
N PHE A 77 3.80 10.89 -10.80
CA PHE A 77 4.99 10.38 -11.45
C PHE A 77 4.70 9.89 -12.87
N THR A 78 3.60 9.18 -13.07
CA THR A 78 3.16 8.70 -14.39
C THR A 78 2.95 9.88 -15.35
N LEU A 79 2.27 10.94 -14.88
CA LEU A 79 2.08 12.17 -15.66
C LEU A 79 3.40 12.89 -15.95
N TYR A 80 4.30 12.96 -14.97
CA TYR A 80 5.63 13.54 -15.16
C TYR A 80 6.41 12.79 -16.25
N VAL A 81 6.45 11.45 -16.21
CA VAL A 81 7.12 10.63 -17.22
C VAL A 81 6.49 10.87 -18.59
N LYS A 82 5.16 10.89 -18.69
CA LYS A 82 4.47 11.19 -19.96
C LYS A 82 4.91 12.52 -20.56
N LEU A 83 4.85 13.59 -19.78
CA LEU A 83 5.15 14.93 -20.27
C LEU A 83 6.64 15.13 -20.57
N GLU A 84 7.52 14.71 -19.67
CA GLU A 84 8.95 15.06 -19.75
C GLU A 84 9.79 14.02 -20.48
N LYS A 85 9.36 12.76 -20.51
CA LYS A 85 10.12 11.65 -21.12
C LYS A 85 9.53 11.16 -22.43
N VAL A 86 8.25 11.39 -22.68
CA VAL A 86 7.61 10.99 -23.96
C VAL A 86 7.35 12.21 -24.83
N ASP A 87 6.54 13.16 -24.34
CA ASP A 87 6.04 14.25 -25.19
C ASP A 87 7.12 15.30 -25.49
N ASN A 88 8.01 15.58 -24.54
CA ASN A 88 9.13 16.51 -24.69
C ASN A 88 10.49 15.82 -24.97
N ALA A 89 10.47 14.58 -25.45
CA ALA A 89 11.70 13.84 -25.70
C ALA A 89 12.57 14.53 -26.76
N PRO A 90 13.90 14.67 -26.55
CA PRO A 90 14.78 15.39 -27.47
C PRO A 90 15.10 14.61 -28.76
N ASN A 91 14.92 13.29 -28.74
CA ASN A 91 15.13 12.40 -29.88
C ASN A 91 14.29 11.12 -29.73
N GLU A 92 14.17 10.36 -30.82
CA GLU A 92 13.38 9.13 -30.85
C GLU A 92 13.88 8.09 -29.83
N ALA A 93 15.19 7.89 -29.68
CA ALA A 93 15.72 6.95 -28.69
C ALA A 93 15.28 7.27 -27.25
N SER A 94 15.32 8.55 -26.87
CA SER A 94 14.87 9.02 -25.55
C SER A 94 13.37 8.87 -25.39
N LYS A 95 12.60 9.10 -26.47
CA LYS A 95 11.15 8.94 -26.50
C LYS A 95 10.76 7.48 -26.27
N TYR A 96 11.46 6.53 -26.90
CA TYR A 96 11.25 5.10 -26.70
C TYR A 96 11.47 4.69 -25.24
N GLN A 97 12.58 5.14 -24.62
CA GLN A 97 12.85 4.87 -23.21
C GLN A 97 11.78 5.48 -22.29
N GLY A 98 11.35 6.70 -22.59
CA GLY A 98 10.26 7.35 -21.88
C GLY A 98 8.94 6.60 -22.00
N GLN A 99 8.63 6.07 -23.18
CA GLN A 99 7.40 5.30 -23.43
C GLN A 99 7.41 3.99 -22.63
N PHE A 100 8.53 3.27 -22.62
CA PHE A 100 8.69 2.07 -21.79
C PHE A 100 8.43 2.35 -20.30
N LEU A 101 9.02 3.43 -19.76
CA LEU A 101 8.79 3.84 -18.38
C LEU A 101 7.32 4.20 -18.15
N TYR A 102 6.72 4.98 -19.04
CA TYR A 102 5.32 5.38 -18.94
C TYR A 102 4.39 4.16 -18.90
N ASP A 103 4.56 3.20 -19.81
CA ASP A 103 3.76 1.98 -19.87
C ASP A 103 3.95 1.12 -18.60
N THR A 104 5.17 1.08 -18.06
CA THR A 104 5.47 0.40 -16.79
C THR A 104 4.72 1.02 -15.62
N PHE A 105 4.76 2.35 -15.46
CA PHE A 105 4.03 3.01 -14.38
C PHE A 105 2.51 2.97 -14.57
N LEU A 106 2.03 3.02 -15.81
CA LEU A 106 0.61 2.85 -16.10
C LEU A 106 0.12 1.45 -15.72
N TYR A 107 0.93 0.42 -15.98
CA TYR A 107 0.64 -0.95 -15.55
C TYR A 107 0.65 -1.07 -14.02
N MET A 108 1.66 -0.50 -13.34
CA MET A 108 1.72 -0.48 -11.88
C MET A 108 0.50 0.21 -11.26
N LEU A 109 0.10 1.37 -11.80
CA LEU A 109 -1.06 2.11 -11.34
C LEU A 109 -2.36 1.31 -11.48
N ALA A 110 -2.53 0.62 -12.62
CA ALA A 110 -3.70 -0.21 -12.87
C ALA A 110 -3.77 -1.41 -11.91
N VAL A 111 -2.66 -2.12 -11.72
CA VAL A 111 -2.57 -3.25 -10.77
C VAL A 111 -2.76 -2.76 -9.34
N GLY A 112 -2.10 -1.67 -8.94
CA GLY A 112 -2.18 -1.08 -7.61
C GLY A 112 -3.59 -0.64 -7.25
N TYR A 113 -4.32 -0.06 -8.21
CA TYR A 113 -5.72 0.32 -8.04
C TYR A 113 -6.61 -0.88 -7.72
N VAL A 114 -6.50 -1.97 -8.51
CA VAL A 114 -7.25 -3.21 -8.27
C VAL A 114 -6.83 -3.87 -6.96
N ALA A 115 -5.53 -3.91 -6.67
CA ALA A 115 -4.98 -4.46 -5.44
C ALA A 115 -5.53 -3.74 -4.20
N ASN A 116 -5.63 -2.41 -4.24
CA ASN A 116 -6.19 -1.60 -3.16
C ASN A 116 -7.67 -1.93 -2.86
N ILE A 117 -8.49 -2.20 -3.89
CA ILE A 117 -9.89 -2.57 -3.72
C ILE A 117 -10.01 -3.94 -3.05
N ILE A 118 -9.23 -4.91 -3.53
CA ILE A 118 -9.21 -6.28 -2.98
C ILE A 118 -8.68 -6.26 -1.54
N ASP A 119 -7.61 -5.51 -1.28
CA ASP A 119 -7.02 -5.37 0.04
C ASP A 119 -8.03 -4.78 1.04
N ALA A 120 -8.81 -3.76 0.66
CA ALA A 120 -9.84 -3.19 1.52
C ALA A 120 -10.92 -4.21 1.91
N TYR A 121 -11.37 -5.03 0.94
CA TYR A 121 -12.30 -6.12 1.21
C TYR A 121 -11.69 -7.14 2.18
N CYS A 122 -10.51 -7.65 1.86
CA CYS A 122 -9.89 -8.75 2.60
C CYS A 122 -9.53 -8.34 4.03
N ILE A 123 -9.00 -7.12 4.24
CA ILE A 123 -8.68 -6.61 5.58
C ILE A 123 -9.93 -6.50 6.43
N THR A 124 -11.01 -5.93 5.88
CA THR A 124 -12.27 -5.80 6.62
C THR A 124 -12.80 -7.18 7.04
N ASN A 125 -12.75 -8.14 6.13
CA ASN A 125 -13.13 -9.53 6.42
C ASN A 125 -12.23 -10.17 7.50
N ASP A 126 -10.92 -10.01 7.41
CA ASP A 126 -9.96 -10.56 8.37
C ASP A 126 -10.06 -9.91 9.76
N ILE A 127 -10.37 -8.61 9.83
CA ILE A 127 -10.63 -7.92 11.10
C ILE A 127 -11.91 -8.45 11.74
N ASN A 128 -12.99 -8.60 10.96
CA ASN A 128 -14.26 -9.14 11.43
C ASN A 128 -14.11 -10.58 11.97
N ASN A 129 -13.27 -11.40 11.34
CA ASN A 129 -13.03 -12.79 11.73
C ASN A 129 -11.88 -12.94 12.76
N GLY A 130 -11.24 -11.86 13.17
CA GLY A 130 -10.09 -11.89 14.10
C GLY A 130 -8.78 -12.42 13.51
N GLU A 131 -8.76 -12.85 12.24
CA GLU A 131 -7.58 -13.40 11.56
C GLU A 131 -6.47 -12.38 11.31
N TYR A 132 -6.83 -11.08 11.30
CA TYR A 132 -5.91 -9.99 11.02
C TYR A 132 -4.77 -9.90 12.04
N TYR A 133 -5.06 -10.23 13.31
CA TYR A 133 -4.14 -10.09 14.44
C TYR A 133 -3.55 -11.43 14.90
N VAL A 134 -3.61 -12.46 14.06
CA VAL A 134 -2.98 -13.76 14.35
C VAL A 134 -1.50 -13.68 14.04
N GLU A 135 -0.65 -14.00 15.02
CA GLU A 135 0.79 -14.07 14.83
C GLU A 135 1.17 -15.20 13.85
N ARG A 136 2.15 -14.91 13.00
CA ARG A 136 2.62 -15.84 11.95
C ARG A 136 4.14 -15.84 11.88
N ASN A 137 4.73 -16.94 11.42
CA ASN A 137 6.19 -17.05 11.31
C ASN A 137 6.72 -16.24 10.10
N PRO A 138 7.57 -15.21 10.30
CA PRO A 138 8.12 -14.43 9.19
C PRO A 138 8.96 -15.25 8.20
N TRP A 139 9.69 -16.26 8.67
CA TRP A 139 10.51 -17.10 7.79
C TRP A 139 9.68 -18.04 6.92
N GLU A 140 8.52 -18.47 7.40
CA GLU A 140 7.57 -19.22 6.59
C GLU A 140 7.02 -18.35 5.45
N ALA A 141 6.77 -17.06 5.73
CA ALA A 141 6.38 -16.10 4.71
C ALA A 141 7.48 -15.95 3.63
N VAL A 142 8.73 -15.78 4.05
CA VAL A 142 9.88 -15.72 3.12
C VAL A 142 9.96 -16.98 2.27
N PHE A 143 9.86 -18.17 2.88
CA PHE A 143 9.91 -19.43 2.15
C PHE A 143 8.80 -19.53 1.09
N LYS A 144 7.57 -19.14 1.44
CA LYS A 144 6.44 -19.09 0.50
C LYS A 144 6.71 -18.12 -0.65
N SER A 145 7.18 -16.91 -0.36
CA SER A 145 7.51 -15.89 -1.38
C SER A 145 8.73 -16.24 -2.23
N ALA A 146 9.63 -17.10 -1.75
CA ALA A 146 10.74 -17.63 -2.53
C ALA A 146 10.30 -18.70 -3.53
N GLY A 147 9.29 -19.51 -3.18
CA GLY A 147 8.69 -20.48 -4.09
C GLY A 147 7.78 -19.83 -5.14
N LEU A 148 6.93 -18.91 -4.70
CA LEU A 148 6.02 -18.17 -5.56
C LEU A 148 5.91 -16.72 -5.08
N PRO A 149 6.36 -15.72 -5.86
CA PRO A 149 6.36 -14.34 -5.42
C PRO A 149 4.97 -13.87 -4.96
N GLY A 150 4.91 -13.05 -3.90
CA GLY A 150 3.67 -12.56 -3.30
C GLY A 150 2.96 -13.52 -2.34
N PHE A 151 3.29 -14.82 -2.31
CA PHE A 151 2.59 -15.78 -1.45
C PHE A 151 2.86 -15.59 0.05
N GLY A 152 4.07 -15.18 0.42
CA GLY A 152 4.40 -14.82 1.81
C GLY A 152 3.58 -13.63 2.31
N GLN A 153 3.31 -12.66 1.43
CA GLN A 153 2.46 -11.53 1.73
C GLN A 153 1.01 -11.96 1.96
N PHE A 154 0.45 -12.84 1.11
CA PHE A 154 -0.88 -13.41 1.35
C PHE A 154 -0.96 -14.20 2.64
N PHE A 155 0.06 -14.98 2.96
CA PHE A 155 0.17 -15.66 4.25
C PHE A 155 0.14 -14.65 5.42
N GLY A 156 0.86 -13.53 5.29
CA GLY A 156 0.84 -12.41 6.23
C GLY A 156 -0.39 -11.50 6.17
N LYS A 157 -1.41 -11.84 5.37
CA LYS A 157 -2.59 -10.99 5.12
C LYS A 157 -2.26 -9.59 4.57
N ASN A 158 -1.09 -9.43 3.94
CA ASN A 158 -0.67 -8.21 3.25
C ASN A 158 -1.07 -8.30 1.78
N TYR A 159 -2.38 -8.23 1.53
CA TYR A 159 -2.95 -8.53 0.22
C TYR A 159 -2.49 -7.59 -0.89
N LEU A 160 -2.39 -6.30 -0.61
CA LEU A 160 -1.89 -5.30 -1.57
C LEU A 160 -0.49 -5.68 -2.09
N ASP A 161 0.47 -5.89 -1.20
CA ASP A 161 1.83 -6.28 -1.57
C ASP A 161 1.85 -7.62 -2.32
N GLY A 162 1.06 -8.60 -1.87
CA GLY A 162 0.97 -9.91 -2.51
C GLY A 162 0.52 -9.81 -3.97
N ILE A 163 -0.51 -9.02 -4.25
CA ILE A 163 -1.02 -8.79 -5.62
C ILE A 163 0.01 -8.04 -6.45
N LEU A 164 0.67 -7.01 -5.89
CA LEU A 164 1.73 -6.28 -6.58
C LEU A 164 2.87 -7.21 -7.00
N TYR A 165 3.36 -8.07 -6.11
CA TYR A 165 4.47 -8.98 -6.44
C TYR A 165 4.08 -10.08 -7.44
N VAL A 166 2.90 -10.69 -7.30
CA VAL A 166 2.40 -11.68 -8.27
C VAL A 166 2.22 -11.06 -9.66
N SER A 167 1.92 -9.77 -9.74
CA SER A 167 1.64 -9.10 -11.02
C SER A 167 2.89 -8.49 -11.67
N LEU A 168 3.77 -7.87 -10.86
CA LEU A 168 4.91 -7.10 -11.37
C LEU A 168 6.12 -7.96 -11.70
N ILE A 169 6.38 -9.02 -10.93
CA ILE A 169 7.54 -9.89 -11.21
C ILE A 169 7.37 -10.61 -12.56
N PRO A 170 6.23 -11.26 -12.86
CA PRO A 170 6.00 -11.84 -14.19
C PRO A 170 5.99 -10.79 -15.30
N PHE A 171 5.47 -9.59 -15.05
CA PHE A 171 5.54 -8.48 -16.01
C PHE A 171 7.00 -8.15 -16.37
N PHE A 172 7.88 -7.97 -15.39
CA PHE A 172 9.29 -7.69 -15.64
C PHE A 172 10.03 -8.85 -16.33
N ILE A 173 9.73 -10.10 -15.96
CA ILE A 173 10.29 -11.30 -16.62
C ILE A 173 9.82 -11.39 -18.07
N SER A 174 8.54 -11.15 -18.31
CA SER A 174 7.97 -11.14 -19.67
C SER A 174 8.62 -10.05 -20.50
N LYS A 175 8.76 -8.84 -19.95
CA LYS A 175 9.41 -7.72 -20.62
C LYS A 175 10.89 -8.00 -20.89
N SER A 176 11.64 -8.55 -19.94
CA SER A 176 13.05 -8.91 -20.18
C SER A 176 13.23 -9.98 -21.25
N SER A 177 12.23 -10.85 -21.45
CA SER A 177 12.29 -11.96 -22.41
C SER A 177 11.70 -11.63 -23.79
N SER A 178 10.77 -10.67 -23.87
CA SER A 178 10.03 -10.32 -25.10
C SER A 178 10.55 -9.06 -25.79
N GLU A 179 11.34 -8.25 -25.11
CA GLU A 179 11.76 -6.93 -25.59
C GLU A 179 13.13 -6.95 -26.28
N ASN A 180 13.12 -7.40 -27.53
CA ASN A 180 14.08 -6.99 -28.56
C ASN A 180 13.77 -5.55 -28.98
N TYR A 181 13.97 -4.56 -28.10
CA TYR A 181 13.82 -3.15 -28.45
C TYR A 181 15.05 -2.71 -29.23
N HIS A 182 15.06 -3.06 -30.51
CA HIS A 182 16.10 -2.67 -31.45
C HIS A 182 15.88 -1.20 -31.83
N TYR A 183 16.78 -0.33 -31.38
CA TYR A 183 16.94 0.98 -31.99
C TYR A 183 18.30 1.03 -32.69
N TYR A 184 18.27 1.26 -34.01
CA TYR A 184 19.48 1.44 -34.80
C TYR A 184 20.05 2.85 -34.57
N ASP A 185 21.06 2.94 -33.70
CA ASP A 185 21.90 4.13 -33.58
C ASP A 185 23.27 3.87 -34.22
N GLY A 186 23.53 4.47 -35.39
CA GLY A 186 24.86 4.50 -36.00
C GLY A 186 25.52 3.13 -36.25
N GLY A 187 24.75 2.05 -36.41
CA GLY A 187 25.26 0.70 -36.69
C GLY A 187 25.57 -0.17 -35.46
N LYS A 188 25.16 0.24 -34.25
CA LYS A 188 25.21 -0.61 -33.05
C LYS A 188 23.81 -0.93 -32.54
N ASP A 189 23.55 -2.22 -32.40
CA ASP A 189 22.33 -2.74 -31.79
C ASP A 189 22.50 -2.68 -30.27
N VAL A 190 21.85 -1.72 -29.60
CA VAL A 190 22.02 -1.50 -28.16
C VAL A 190 20.78 -2.03 -27.43
N ASN A 191 20.93 -3.20 -26.80
CA ASN A 191 19.87 -3.90 -26.07
C ASN A 191 19.66 -3.34 -24.64
N LEU A 192 19.54 -2.01 -24.51
CA LEU A 192 19.55 -1.31 -23.22
C LEU A 192 18.35 -1.69 -22.33
N THR A 193 17.19 -1.93 -22.94
CA THR A 193 15.91 -2.17 -22.24
C THR A 193 15.87 -3.53 -21.52
N ALA A 194 16.38 -4.60 -22.15
CA ALA A 194 16.39 -5.95 -21.58
C ALA A 194 17.24 -6.05 -20.29
N SER A 195 18.38 -5.36 -20.26
CA SER A 195 19.23 -5.29 -19.07
C SER A 195 18.53 -4.58 -17.91
N LEU A 196 17.89 -3.42 -18.18
CA LEU A 196 17.17 -2.64 -17.17
C LEU A 196 15.98 -3.42 -16.62
N THR A 197 15.17 -4.07 -17.46
CA THR A 197 14.05 -4.92 -17.02
C THR A 197 14.51 -6.09 -16.16
N SER A 198 15.66 -6.69 -16.49
CA SER A 198 16.22 -7.80 -15.71
C SER A 198 16.71 -7.34 -14.34
N TYR A 199 17.37 -6.18 -14.26
CA TYR A 199 17.77 -5.57 -12.99
C TYR A 199 16.56 -5.18 -12.14
N LEU A 200 15.53 -4.58 -12.74
CA LEU A 200 14.30 -4.22 -12.04
C LEU A 200 13.55 -5.47 -11.54
N GLY A 201 13.46 -6.52 -12.35
CA GLY A 201 12.86 -7.80 -11.95
C GLY A 201 13.62 -8.47 -10.81
N GLY A 202 14.96 -8.50 -10.88
CA GLY A 202 15.80 -9.03 -9.79
C GLY A 202 15.69 -8.22 -8.50
N ALA A 203 15.67 -6.89 -8.60
CA ALA A 203 15.45 -6.00 -7.46
C ALA A 203 14.06 -6.21 -6.84
N TYR A 204 13.01 -6.32 -7.67
CA TYR A 204 11.64 -6.60 -7.21
C TYR A 204 11.51 -7.97 -6.53
N TYR A 205 12.26 -8.97 -7.01
CA TYR A 205 12.28 -10.28 -6.37
C TYR A 205 12.94 -10.22 -4.98
N LEU A 206 14.03 -9.46 -4.83
CA LEU A 206 14.65 -9.27 -3.51
C LEU A 206 13.73 -8.51 -2.56
N THR A 207 13.06 -7.45 -3.02
CA THR A 207 12.10 -6.71 -2.18
C THR A 207 10.89 -7.56 -1.83
N ASN A 208 10.45 -8.48 -2.69
CA ASN A 208 9.43 -9.48 -2.36
C ASN A 208 9.79 -10.34 -1.14
N LEU A 209 11.04 -10.81 -1.04
CA LEU A 209 11.48 -11.60 0.11
C LEU A 209 11.53 -10.75 1.39
N LEU A 210 12.06 -9.52 1.28
CA LEU A 210 12.15 -8.59 2.41
C LEU A 210 10.76 -8.15 2.89
N SER A 211 9.86 -7.79 1.98
CA SER A 211 8.47 -7.43 2.29
C SER A 211 7.74 -8.59 2.98
N ALA A 212 7.95 -9.84 2.56
CA ALA A 212 7.34 -10.99 3.22
C ALA A 212 7.78 -11.10 4.69
N TYR A 213 9.07 -10.93 4.97
CA TYR A 213 9.61 -10.96 6.32
C TYR A 213 9.12 -9.78 7.17
N PHE A 214 9.35 -8.55 6.69
CA PHE A 214 9.05 -7.33 7.45
C PHE A 214 7.55 -7.10 7.58
N GLY A 215 6.77 -7.40 6.55
CA GLY A 215 5.31 -7.27 6.58
C GLY A 215 4.66 -8.20 7.61
N VAL A 216 5.14 -9.44 7.76
CA VAL A 216 4.66 -10.34 8.82
C VAL A 216 5.18 -9.89 10.19
N SER A 217 6.44 -9.47 10.28
CA SER A 217 7.04 -9.02 11.54
C SER A 217 6.32 -7.79 12.12
N SER A 218 5.99 -6.80 11.27
CA SER A 218 5.24 -5.60 11.64
C SER A 218 3.84 -5.97 12.16
N LYS A 219 3.14 -6.87 11.48
CA LYS A 219 1.81 -7.31 11.92
C LYS A 219 1.83 -8.10 13.23
N ASN A 220 2.85 -8.92 13.45
CA ASN A 220 3.02 -9.58 14.74
C ASN A 220 3.25 -8.55 15.87
N GLU A 221 3.91 -7.42 15.60
CA GLU A 221 4.07 -6.35 16.57
C GLU A 221 2.74 -5.61 16.86
N GLU A 222 1.94 -5.36 15.82
CA GLU A 222 0.59 -4.80 15.96
C GLU A 222 -0.34 -5.72 16.77
N ALA A 223 -0.32 -7.03 16.48
CA ALA A 223 -1.06 -8.05 17.21
C ALA A 223 -0.72 -8.05 18.70
N ARG A 224 0.58 -8.06 19.04
CA ARG A 224 1.07 -8.04 20.42
C ARG A 224 0.69 -6.76 21.17
N THR A 225 0.74 -5.62 20.48
CA THR A 225 0.33 -4.33 21.04
C THR A 225 -1.16 -4.31 21.36
N ARG A 226 -2.00 -4.86 20.47
CA ARG A 226 -3.45 -4.97 20.68
C ARG A 226 -3.80 -5.92 21.82
N GLU A 227 -3.11 -7.06 21.93
CA GLU A 227 -3.29 -7.97 23.07
C GLU A 227 -2.89 -7.31 24.39
N GLY A 228 -1.79 -6.55 24.41
CA GLY A 228 -1.36 -5.76 25.56
C GLY A 228 -2.37 -4.69 25.97
N GLN A 229 -2.99 -4.00 25.00
CA GLN A 229 -4.05 -3.01 25.25
C GLN A 229 -5.33 -3.64 25.79
N ASN A 230 -5.76 -4.80 25.28
CA ASN A 230 -6.91 -5.51 25.82
C ASN A 230 -6.71 -5.98 27.27
N LYS A 231 -5.46 -6.21 27.69
CA LYS A 231 -5.13 -6.53 29.09
C LYS A 231 -5.18 -5.31 30.02
N VAL A 232 -5.14 -4.08 29.50
CA VAL A 232 -5.16 -2.84 30.28
C VAL A 232 -6.42 -2.05 29.93
N ALA A 233 -7.51 -2.34 30.62
CA ALA A 233 -8.74 -1.59 30.45
C ALA A 233 -8.73 -0.35 31.35
N ILE A 234 -8.80 0.84 30.75
CA ILE A 234 -8.87 2.11 31.48
C ILE A 234 -10.30 2.60 31.45
N TYR A 235 -10.99 2.57 32.59
CA TYR A 235 -12.34 3.10 32.70
C TYR A 235 -12.34 4.40 33.52
N PRO A 236 -13.03 5.45 33.07
CA PRO A 236 -13.30 6.62 33.89
C PRO A 236 -14.31 6.21 34.97
N GLU A 237 -13.88 6.19 36.23
CA GLU A 237 -14.75 5.96 37.38
C GLU A 237 -15.01 7.30 38.06
N TYR A 238 -16.29 7.64 38.26
CA TYR A 238 -16.65 8.85 38.98
C TYR A 238 -16.51 8.60 40.49
N ASP A 239 -15.51 9.22 41.12
CA ASP A 239 -15.34 9.14 42.56
C ASP A 239 -16.25 10.17 43.24
N PHE A 240 -17.42 9.70 43.66
CA PHE A 240 -18.45 10.52 44.30
C PHE A 240 -17.93 11.29 45.53
N PHE A 241 -16.98 10.73 46.27
CA PHE A 241 -16.43 11.36 47.49
C PHE A 241 -15.40 12.45 47.19
N LYS A 242 -14.76 12.40 46.02
CA LYS A 242 -13.78 13.41 45.58
C LYS A 242 -14.33 14.39 44.57
N ASN A 243 -15.58 14.18 44.11
CA ASN A 243 -16.24 14.99 43.10
C ASN A 243 -15.38 15.15 41.83
N ALA A 244 -14.67 14.09 41.45
CA ALA A 244 -13.71 14.08 40.35
C ALA A 244 -13.72 12.73 39.62
N PHE A 245 -13.48 12.76 38.31
CA PHE A 245 -13.24 11.55 37.52
C PHE A 245 -11.82 11.03 37.78
N GLN A 246 -11.69 9.76 38.15
CA GLN A 246 -10.41 9.07 38.26
C GLN A 246 -10.29 8.03 37.15
N LEU A 247 -9.12 7.97 36.50
CA LEU A 247 -8.80 6.89 35.57
C LEU A 247 -8.32 5.69 36.38
N LYS A 248 -9.05 4.58 36.30
CA LYS A 248 -8.66 3.34 36.98
C LYS A 248 -8.18 2.35 35.94
N MET A 249 -6.95 1.87 36.11
CA MET A 249 -6.40 0.79 35.29
C MET A 249 -6.83 -0.54 35.89
N SER A 250 -7.56 -1.33 35.12
CA SER A 250 -7.86 -2.72 35.42
C SER A 250 -6.98 -3.60 34.55
N TYR A 251 -6.23 -4.49 35.21
CA TYR A 251 -5.55 -5.58 34.53
C TYR A 251 -6.54 -6.74 34.42
N ALA A 252 -6.81 -7.21 33.19
CA ALA A 252 -7.46 -8.50 33.02
C ALA A 252 -6.46 -9.59 33.45
N LEU A 253 -6.75 -10.26 34.58
CA LEU A 253 -5.98 -11.41 35.09
C LEU A 253 -6.14 -12.62 34.17
#